data_AF-A0A660T950-F1
#
_entry.id   AF-A0A660T950-F1
#
_cell.length_a   1.000
_cell.length_b   1.000
_cell.length_c   1.000
_cell.angle_alpha   90.00
_cell.angle_beta   90.00
_cell.angle_gamma   90.00
#
_symmetry.space_group_name_H-M   'P 1'
#
loop_
_entity.id
_entity.type
_entity.pdbx_description
1 polymer ?
#
loop_
_entity_poly.entity_id
_entity_poly.type
_entity_poly.pdbx_seq_one_letter_code
_entity_poly.pdbx_strand_id
1 'polypeptide(L)'
;MDKEKLRDAIPNTMAELDLPDSIPVVKGKVRDIFDLGNYLLIVTTDRISAFDRVLSTIPYKGEVLNRISLFWFKNTKDIIKNHIKEEVTPRAVLVKKCKVIPIEVVVRGYLTGSAWRDYKAGRDVSGIQLDRGMAFNEKFREPIVTPSTKSERGVHDEPVSEQTLVERGIVS
;
A
#
# COMPACT_ATOMS: atom_id res chain seq x y z
N MET A 1 24.76 -12.86 7.82
CA MET A 1 23.85 -12.16 8.76
C MET A 1 24.05 -12.80 10.12
N ASP A 2 24.49 -12.00 11.09
CA ASP A 2 24.88 -12.48 12.42
C ASP A 2 23.62 -12.78 13.26
N LYS A 3 23.50 -14.02 13.76
CA LYS A 3 22.32 -14.48 14.50
C LYS A 3 22.21 -13.83 15.88
N GLU A 4 23.32 -13.43 16.50
CA GLU A 4 23.31 -12.75 17.80
C GLU A 4 22.76 -11.34 17.63
N LYS A 5 23.26 -10.59 16.65
CA LYS A 5 22.75 -9.25 16.32
C LYS A 5 21.25 -9.23 16.03
N LEU A 6 20.73 -10.27 15.37
CA LEU A 6 19.31 -10.40 15.14
C LEU A 6 18.53 -10.64 16.43
N ARG A 7 19.03 -11.49 17.33
CA ARG A 7 18.39 -11.76 18.63
C ARG A 7 18.37 -10.50 19.49
N ASP A 8 19.46 -9.75 19.52
CA ASP A 8 19.57 -8.50 20.27
C ASP A 8 18.63 -7.41 19.71
N ALA A 9 18.27 -7.49 18.43
CA ALA A 9 17.31 -6.59 17.80
C ALA A 9 15.85 -6.95 18.08
N ILE A 10 15.52 -8.20 18.47
CA ILE A 10 14.12 -8.64 18.67
C ILE A 10 13.34 -7.74 19.64
N PRO A 11 13.89 -7.33 20.80
CA PRO A 11 13.17 -6.45 21.72
C PRO A 11 12.98 -5.03 21.16
N ASN A 12 13.81 -4.62 20.20
CA ASN A 12 13.88 -3.26 19.68
C ASN A 12 12.90 -3.07 18.50
N THR A 13 11.61 -3.24 18.79
CA THR A 13 10.53 -2.98 17.84
C THR A 13 9.66 -1.82 18.26
N MET A 14 9.15 -1.07 17.29
CA MET A 14 8.20 0.01 17.52
C MET A 14 6.82 -0.40 16.98
N ALA A 15 5.91 -0.77 17.87
CA ALA A 15 4.54 -1.08 17.50
C ALA A 15 3.70 0.18 17.22
N GLU A 16 4.02 1.28 17.89
CA GLU A 16 3.37 2.58 17.76
C GLU A 16 4.35 3.69 18.14
N LEU A 17 4.06 4.92 17.71
CA LEU A 17 4.74 6.11 18.17
C LEU A 17 3.85 6.82 19.17
N ASP A 18 4.40 7.10 20.35
CA ASP A 18 3.73 7.90 21.37
C ASP A 18 3.92 9.39 21.06
N LEU A 19 2.82 10.09 20.82
CA LEU A 19 2.76 11.54 20.61
C LEU A 19 1.62 12.08 21.48
N PRO A 20 1.65 13.37 21.87
CA PRO A 20 0.61 13.95 22.71
C PRO A 20 -0.79 13.69 22.15
N ASP A 21 -1.72 13.25 23.00
CA ASP A 21 -3.10 12.90 22.65
C ASP A 21 -3.87 14.02 21.93
N SER A 22 -3.39 15.27 22.07
CA SER A 22 -3.91 16.44 21.34
C SER A 22 -3.73 16.35 19.82
N ILE A 23 -2.86 15.47 19.32
CA ILE A 23 -2.59 15.31 17.89
C ILE A 23 -3.51 14.20 17.34
N PRO A 24 -4.44 14.52 16.41
CA PRO A 24 -5.30 13.50 15.83
C PRO A 24 -4.49 12.43 15.11
N VAL A 25 -4.78 11.16 15.40
CA VAL A 25 -4.06 10.01 14.83
C VAL A 25 -5.02 9.01 14.21
N VAL A 26 -4.67 8.53 13.03
CA VAL A 26 -5.31 7.39 12.38
C VAL A 26 -4.34 6.22 12.40
N LYS A 27 -4.62 5.24 13.27
CA LYS A 27 -3.86 3.99 13.33
C LYS A 27 -4.35 3.02 12.24
N GLY A 28 -3.43 2.60 11.37
CA GLY A 28 -3.65 1.55 10.37
C GLY A 28 -2.89 0.27 10.74
N LYS A 29 -2.98 -0.78 9.90
CA LYS A 29 -2.30 -2.06 10.16
C LYS A 29 -0.79 -1.91 10.36
N VAL A 30 -0.15 -1.04 9.57
CA VAL A 30 1.33 -0.88 9.53
C VAL A 30 1.80 0.56 9.70
N ARG A 31 0.92 1.55 9.50
CA ARG A 31 1.28 2.97 9.60
C ARG A 31 0.36 3.68 10.59
N ASP A 32 0.94 4.60 11.33
CA ASP A 32 0.21 5.60 12.10
C ASP A 32 0.34 6.93 11.36
N ILE A 33 -0.80 7.62 11.17
CA ILE A 33 -0.88 8.88 10.43
C ILE A 33 -1.34 9.95 11.39
N PHE A 34 -0.46 10.91 11.68
CA PHE A 34 -0.75 12.03 12.57
C PHE A 34 -1.10 13.27 11.75
N ASP A 35 -2.16 13.95 12.14
CA ASP A 35 -2.63 15.17 11.52
C ASP A 35 -1.99 16.41 12.16
N LEU A 36 -1.18 17.14 11.40
CA LEU A 36 -0.48 18.36 11.84
C LEU A 36 -1.08 19.63 11.19
N GLY A 37 -2.37 19.60 10.84
CA GLY A 37 -3.06 20.73 10.20
C GLY A 37 -2.85 20.75 8.69
N ASN A 38 -1.78 21.38 8.20
CA ASN A 38 -1.50 21.48 6.75
C ASN A 38 -0.75 20.25 6.20
N TYR A 39 -0.12 19.48 7.09
CA TYR A 39 0.70 18.31 6.76
C TYR A 39 0.20 17.07 7.51
N LEU A 40 0.63 15.92 7.03
CA LEU A 40 0.53 14.66 7.77
C LEU A 40 1.93 14.16 8.10
N LEU A 41 2.12 13.65 9.32
CA LEU A 41 3.28 12.85 9.66
C LEU A 41 2.89 11.37 9.51
N ILE A 42 3.48 10.69 8.54
CA ILE A 42 3.26 9.26 8.32
C ILE A 42 4.41 8.51 8.97
N VAL A 43 4.09 7.70 9.98
CA VAL A 43 5.05 6.87 10.71
C VAL A 43 4.83 5.41 10.32
N THR A 44 5.86 4.76 9.78
CA THR A 44 5.82 3.34 9.44
C THR A 44 6.34 2.52 10.62
N THR A 45 5.46 1.74 11.24
CA THR A 45 5.75 0.92 12.42
C THR A 45 6.35 -0.43 12.03
N ASP A 46 6.82 -1.18 13.02
CA ASP A 46 7.30 -2.55 12.84
C ASP A 46 6.18 -3.57 12.77
N ARG A 47 4.91 -3.16 12.95
CA ARG A 47 3.75 -4.05 12.87
C ARG A 47 3.72 -4.76 11.53
N ILE A 48 3.55 -6.08 11.54
CA ILE A 48 3.31 -6.91 10.36
C ILE A 48 1.88 -7.45 10.42
N SER A 49 1.19 -7.42 9.28
CA SER A 49 -0.17 -7.94 9.17
C SER A 49 -0.28 -8.98 8.08
N ALA A 50 -1.07 -10.02 8.32
CA ALA A 50 -1.54 -10.96 7.31
C ALA A 50 -2.99 -11.37 7.65
N PHE A 51 -3.75 -11.79 6.63
CA PHE A 51 -5.16 -12.16 6.79
C PHE A 51 -5.97 -11.08 7.54
N ASP A 52 -5.72 -9.82 7.18
CA ASP A 52 -6.34 -8.63 7.75
C ASP A 52 -6.16 -8.40 9.26
N ARG A 53 -5.21 -9.09 9.89
CA ARG A 53 -4.88 -8.94 11.31
C ARG A 53 -3.42 -8.54 11.49
N VAL A 54 -3.15 -7.68 12.47
CA VAL A 54 -1.78 -7.42 12.94
C VAL A 54 -1.34 -8.65 13.74
N LEU A 55 -0.22 -9.25 13.35
CA LEU A 55 0.27 -10.51 13.94
C LEU A 55 1.30 -10.27 15.02
N SER A 56 2.27 -9.39 14.75
CA SER A 56 3.38 -9.08 15.64
C SER A 56 4.16 -7.87 15.11
N THR A 57 5.36 -7.63 15.62
CA THR A 57 6.33 -6.67 15.12
C THR A 57 7.57 -7.36 14.58
N ILE A 58 8.24 -6.73 13.59
CA ILE A 58 9.51 -7.21 13.02
C ILE A 58 10.54 -6.08 13.15
N PRO A 59 11.68 -6.30 13.84
CA PRO A 59 12.69 -5.26 14.04
C PRO A 59 13.11 -4.56 12.75
N TYR A 60 13.17 -3.23 12.79
CA TYR A 60 13.57 -2.36 11.68
C TYR A 60 12.71 -2.42 10.42
N LYS A 61 11.64 -3.22 10.39
CA LYS A 61 10.75 -3.34 9.23
C LYS A 61 10.20 -1.98 8.81
N GLY A 62 9.79 -1.16 9.79
CA GLY A 62 9.24 0.15 9.51
C GLY A 62 10.23 1.06 8.77
N GLU A 63 11.50 1.02 9.16
CA GLU A 63 12.56 1.83 8.53
C GLU A 63 12.86 1.35 7.11
N VAL A 64 12.98 0.04 6.93
CA VAL A 64 13.23 -0.57 5.61
C VAL A 64 12.11 -0.22 4.63
N LEU A 65 10.86 -0.37 5.05
CA LEU A 65 9.71 -0.06 4.20
C LEU A 65 9.59 1.44 3.88
N ASN A 66 9.89 2.31 4.84
CA ASN A 66 9.88 3.75 4.61
C ASN A 66 10.98 4.16 3.63
N ARG A 67 12.20 3.64 3.80
CA ARG A 67 13.33 3.89 2.88
C ARG A 67 13.08 3.39 1.47
N ILE A 68 12.50 2.20 1.31
CA ILE A 68 12.07 1.68 0.00
C ILE A 68 11.03 2.62 -0.63
N SER A 69 10.07 3.12 0.16
CA SER A 69 9.07 4.07 -0.34
C SER A 69 9.72 5.38 -0.81
N LEU A 70 10.62 5.96 0.00
CA LEU A 70 11.36 7.18 -0.34
C LEU A 70 12.24 7.00 -1.57
N PHE A 71 12.88 5.83 -1.71
CA PHE A 71 13.62 5.47 -2.92
C PHE A 71 12.71 5.54 -4.15
N TRP A 72 11.54 4.92 -4.13
CA TRP A 72 10.61 4.97 -5.27
C TRP A 72 10.06 6.36 -5.52
N PHE A 73 9.66 7.12 -4.50
CA PHE A 73 9.22 8.51 -4.68
C PHE A 73 10.29 9.40 -5.32
N LYS A 74 11.57 9.16 -5.02
CA LYS A 74 12.69 9.86 -5.65
C LYS A 74 12.87 9.45 -7.12
N ASN A 75 12.75 8.16 -7.43
CA ASN A 75 12.96 7.60 -8.77
C ASN A 75 11.78 7.80 -9.75
N THR A 76 10.60 8.18 -9.26
CA THR A 76 9.41 8.43 -10.09
C THR A 76 8.96 9.88 -10.09
N LYS A 77 9.75 10.79 -9.49
CA LYS A 77 9.40 12.21 -9.34
C LYS A 77 9.22 12.96 -10.66
N ASP A 78 9.85 12.47 -11.72
CA ASP A 78 9.79 12.99 -13.08
C ASP A 78 8.52 12.55 -13.83
N ILE A 79 7.88 11.45 -13.37
CA ILE A 79 6.63 10.93 -13.95
C ILE A 79 5.42 11.68 -13.38
N ILE A 80 5.33 11.79 -12.05
CA ILE A 80 4.21 12.47 -11.38
C ILE A 80 4.66 13.13 -10.08
N LYS A 81 4.02 14.27 -9.74
CA LYS A 81 4.21 14.91 -8.44
C LYS A 81 3.74 13.97 -7.32
N ASN A 82 4.55 13.84 -6.28
CA ASN A 82 4.19 13.10 -5.08
C ASN A 82 4.03 14.03 -3.87
N HIS A 83 3.48 13.49 -2.78
CA HIS A 83 3.14 14.26 -1.59
C HIS A 83 4.30 14.47 -0.61
N ILE A 84 5.50 13.95 -0.88
CA ILE A 84 6.62 14.01 0.07
C ILE A 84 7.07 15.46 0.27
N LYS A 85 7.15 15.90 1.53
CA LYS A 85 7.70 17.20 1.92
C LYS A 85 9.11 17.05 2.48
N GLU A 86 9.32 16.10 3.39
CA GLU A 86 10.57 15.94 4.14
C GLU A 86 10.64 14.56 4.80
N GLU A 87 11.81 13.91 4.74
CA GLU A 87 12.13 12.74 5.59
C GLU A 87 12.51 13.25 6.97
N VAL A 88 11.70 12.93 8.00
CA VAL A 88 11.93 13.39 9.38
C VAL A 88 12.86 12.42 10.12
N THR A 89 12.62 11.13 9.94
CA THR A 89 13.46 10.03 10.46
C THR A 89 13.46 8.88 9.46
N PRO A 90 14.32 7.86 9.63
CA PRO A 90 14.32 6.68 8.76
C PRO A 90 12.95 5.98 8.62
N ARG A 91 11.99 6.25 9.49
CA ARG A 91 10.65 5.62 9.53
C ARG A 91 9.49 6.61 9.48
N ALA A 92 9.76 7.92 9.53
CA ALA A 92 8.75 8.95 9.56
C ALA A 92 8.97 9.98 8.45
N VAL A 93 7.89 10.31 7.76
CA VAL A 93 7.92 11.25 6.64
C VAL A 93 6.80 12.28 6.78
N LEU A 94 7.16 13.55 6.59
CA LEU A 94 6.21 14.65 6.51
C LEU A 94 5.71 14.75 5.08
N VAL A 95 4.38 14.77 4.91
CA VAL A 95 3.74 14.82 3.59
C VAL A 95 2.68 15.91 3.53
N LYS A 96 2.45 16.43 2.32
CA LYS A 96 1.31 17.31 2.04
C LYS A 96 0.01 16.52 2.16
N LYS A 97 -1.02 17.13 2.75
CA LYS A 97 -2.38 16.58 2.68
C LYS A 97 -2.86 16.56 1.22
N CYS A 98 -3.45 15.44 0.81
CA CYS A 98 -4.01 15.27 -0.53
C CYS A 98 -5.46 14.80 -0.42
N LYS A 99 -6.30 15.21 -1.38
CA LYS A 99 -7.60 14.58 -1.58
C LYS A 99 -7.36 13.22 -2.21
N VAL A 100 -7.70 12.15 -1.49
CA VAL A 100 -7.54 10.78 -1.98
C VAL A 100 -8.60 10.50 -3.04
N ILE A 101 -8.18 9.96 -4.18
CA ILE A 101 -9.08 9.35 -5.16
C ILE A 101 -9.41 7.95 -4.62
N PRO A 102 -10.68 7.57 -4.42
CA PRO A 102 -11.08 6.34 -3.74
C PRO A 102 -10.97 5.09 -4.63
N ILE A 103 -9.84 4.97 -5.34
CA ILE A 103 -9.51 3.88 -6.27
C ILE A 103 -8.14 3.33 -5.88
N GLU A 104 -8.03 2.01 -5.82
CA GLU A 104 -6.73 1.35 -5.80
C GLU A 104 -6.27 1.08 -7.24
N VAL A 105 -5.22 1.76 -7.68
CA VAL A 105 -4.63 1.59 -9.01
C VAL A 105 -3.62 0.46 -8.95
N VAL A 106 -4.04 -0.76 -9.28
CA VAL A 106 -3.17 -1.95 -9.27
C VAL A 106 -2.65 -2.22 -10.67
N VAL A 107 -1.33 -2.31 -10.82
CA VAL A 107 -0.66 -2.71 -12.07
C VAL A 107 -0.14 -4.13 -11.94
N ARG A 108 -0.42 -4.99 -12.92
CA ARG A 108 -0.03 -6.40 -12.91
C ARG A 108 0.87 -6.74 -14.08
N GLY A 109 2.08 -7.21 -13.79
CA GLY A 109 2.97 -7.83 -14.78
C GLY A 109 2.82 -9.35 -14.91
N TYR A 110 2.15 -9.98 -13.96
CA TYR A 110 1.97 -11.44 -13.89
C TYR A 110 0.56 -11.80 -13.43
N LEU A 111 0.04 -12.92 -13.94
CA LEU A 111 -1.27 -13.47 -13.57
C LEU A 111 -1.17 -14.24 -12.25
N THR A 112 -1.44 -13.55 -11.14
CA THR A 112 -1.35 -14.12 -9.79
C THR A 112 -2.35 -13.47 -8.83
N GLY A 113 -2.43 -13.97 -7.60
CA GLY A 113 -3.28 -13.41 -6.53
C GLY A 113 -4.78 -13.42 -6.90
N SER A 114 -5.48 -12.31 -6.64
CA SER A 114 -6.91 -12.17 -6.96
C SER A 114 -7.20 -12.34 -8.46
N ALA A 115 -6.38 -11.79 -9.34
CA ALA A 115 -6.55 -11.91 -10.78
C ALA A 115 -6.56 -13.37 -11.26
N TRP A 116 -5.67 -14.21 -10.72
CA TRP A 116 -5.69 -15.64 -11.04
C TRP A 116 -6.96 -16.34 -10.53
N ARG A 117 -7.47 -15.97 -9.35
CA ARG A 117 -8.70 -16.54 -8.81
C ARG A 117 -9.91 -16.22 -9.70
N ASP A 118 -10.00 -14.98 -10.19
CA ASP A 118 -11.07 -14.57 -11.10
C ASP A 118 -10.95 -15.27 -12.46
N TYR A 119 -9.75 -15.25 -13.06
CA TYR A 119 -9.49 -15.92 -14.34
C TYR A 119 -9.79 -17.42 -14.29
N LYS A 120 -9.31 -18.12 -13.25
CA LYS A 120 -9.57 -19.56 -13.06
C LYS A 120 -11.07 -19.86 -12.86
N ALA A 121 -11.82 -18.91 -12.31
CA ALA A 121 -13.27 -19.00 -12.15
C ALA A 121 -14.05 -18.60 -13.42
N GLY A 122 -13.36 -18.26 -14.52
CA GLY A 122 -13.99 -17.81 -15.77
C GLY A 122 -14.58 -16.40 -15.69
N ARG A 123 -14.17 -15.59 -14.72
CA ARG A 123 -14.57 -14.19 -14.57
C ARG A 123 -13.53 -13.26 -15.19
N ASP A 124 -14.01 -12.10 -15.62
CA ASP A 124 -13.13 -11.01 -16.05
C ASP A 124 -12.31 -10.47 -14.89
N VAL A 125 -11.07 -10.08 -15.17
CA VAL A 125 -10.17 -9.50 -14.18
C VAL A 125 -10.35 -7.99 -14.18
N SER A 126 -11.14 -7.46 -13.24
CA SER A 126 -11.49 -6.02 -13.21
C SER A 126 -12.10 -5.53 -14.53
N GLY A 127 -12.98 -6.35 -15.13
CA GLY A 127 -13.61 -6.09 -16.43
C GLY A 127 -12.72 -6.37 -17.65
N ILE A 128 -11.53 -6.93 -17.46
CA ILE A 128 -10.64 -7.34 -18.54
C ILE A 128 -10.81 -8.83 -18.81
N GLN A 129 -11.27 -9.16 -20.01
CA GLN A 129 -11.29 -10.54 -20.48
C GLN A 129 -9.87 -10.96 -20.90
N LEU A 130 -9.33 -11.99 -20.25
CA LEU A 130 -8.00 -12.53 -20.56
C LEU A 130 -8.09 -13.68 -21.56
N ASP A 131 -7.00 -13.89 -22.30
CA ASP A 131 -6.85 -15.01 -23.23
C ASP A 131 -7.02 -16.35 -22.51
N ARG A 132 -7.60 -17.33 -23.21
CA ARG A 132 -7.75 -18.69 -22.67
C ARG A 132 -6.41 -19.41 -22.65
N GLY A 133 -6.29 -20.35 -21.70
CA GLY A 133 -5.12 -21.23 -21.61
C GLY A 133 -3.93 -20.64 -20.84
N MET A 134 -4.02 -19.40 -20.35
CA MET A 134 -2.98 -18.82 -19.50
C MET A 134 -2.74 -19.65 -18.22
N ALA A 135 -1.48 -19.71 -17.79
CA ALA A 135 -1.02 -20.43 -16.61
C ALA A 135 -0.89 -19.54 -15.36
N PHE A 136 -0.80 -20.18 -14.19
CA PHE A 136 -0.52 -19.48 -12.94
C PHE A 136 0.88 -18.87 -12.95
N ASN A 137 0.99 -17.60 -12.54
CA ASN A 137 2.21 -16.78 -12.61
C ASN A 137 2.75 -16.58 -14.03
N GLU A 138 1.92 -16.74 -15.06
CA GLU A 138 2.30 -16.35 -16.42
C GLU A 138 2.53 -14.83 -16.49
N LYS A 139 3.57 -14.42 -17.23
CA LYS A 139 3.88 -13.01 -17.45
C LYS A 139 2.96 -12.45 -18.53
N PHE A 140 2.34 -11.31 -18.28
CA PHE A 140 1.60 -10.61 -19.33
C PHE A 140 2.56 -10.03 -20.38
N ARG A 141 2.10 -9.98 -21.64
CA ARG A 141 2.85 -9.33 -22.74
C ARG A 141 3.17 -7.87 -22.41
N GLU A 142 2.17 -7.16 -21.89
CA GLU A 142 2.28 -5.80 -21.36
C GLU A 142 1.60 -5.76 -19.99
N PRO A 143 2.10 -4.95 -19.03
CA PRO A 143 1.43 -4.79 -17.75
C PRO A 143 0.00 -4.27 -17.93
N ILE A 144 -0.95 -4.84 -17.21
CA ILE A 144 -2.36 -4.41 -17.23
C ILE A 144 -2.71 -3.64 -15.96
N VAL A 145 -3.63 -2.69 -16.07
CA VAL A 145 -4.19 -1.95 -14.94
C VAL A 145 -5.51 -2.60 -14.51
N THR A 146 -5.62 -3.00 -13.25
CA THR A 146 -6.80 -3.69 -12.71
C THR A 146 -7.31 -2.93 -11.49
N PRO A 147 -8.13 -1.89 -11.67
CA PRO A 147 -8.51 -1.06 -10.55
C PRO A 147 -9.51 -1.77 -9.63
N SER A 148 -9.51 -1.38 -8.35
CA SER A 148 -10.57 -1.73 -7.41
C SER A 148 -11.09 -0.49 -6.69
N THR A 149 -12.37 -0.49 -6.34
CA THR A 149 -12.92 0.53 -5.46
C THR A 149 -12.49 0.24 -4.03
N LYS A 150 -12.19 1.31 -3.28
CA LYS A 150 -11.87 1.18 -1.87
C LYS A 150 -13.16 1.10 -1.05
N SER A 151 -13.39 -0.02 -0.38
CA SER A 151 -14.54 -0.19 0.51
C SER A 151 -14.25 0.31 1.93
N GLU A 152 -15.29 0.41 2.77
CA GLU A 152 -15.13 0.76 4.19
C GLU A 152 -14.24 -0.26 4.93
N ARG A 153 -13.67 0.16 6.07
CA ARG A 153 -12.76 -0.68 6.87
C ARG A 153 -13.45 -2.00 7.26
N GLY A 154 -12.94 -3.11 6.73
CA GLY A 154 -13.41 -4.47 7.05
C GLY A 154 -14.15 -5.17 5.91
N VAL A 155 -14.46 -4.46 4.82
CA VAL A 155 -14.95 -5.04 3.56
C VAL A 155 -13.77 -5.16 2.60
N HIS A 156 -13.78 -6.20 1.75
CA HIS A 156 -12.75 -6.40 0.72
C HIS A 156 -12.95 -5.43 -0.44
N ASP A 157 -11.86 -4.88 -0.97
CA ASP A 157 -11.90 -4.02 -2.16
C ASP A 157 -12.50 -4.78 -3.35
N GLU A 158 -13.39 -4.11 -4.09
CA GLU A 158 -14.13 -4.72 -5.20
C GLU A 158 -13.45 -4.39 -6.53
N PRO A 159 -13.07 -5.40 -7.34
CA PRO A 159 -12.60 -5.18 -8.69
C PRO A 159 -13.63 -4.39 -9.51
N VAL A 160 -13.18 -3.36 -10.23
CA VAL A 160 -14.05 -2.48 -11.02
C VAL A 160 -13.40 -2.23 -12.37
N SER A 161 -14.19 -2.10 -13.44
CA SER A 161 -13.64 -1.73 -14.75
C SER A 161 -13.33 -0.24 -14.82
N GLU A 162 -12.35 0.13 -15.66
CA GLU A 162 -12.04 1.52 -15.96
C GLU A 162 -13.28 2.28 -16.46
N GLN A 163 -14.03 1.67 -17.39
CA GLN A 163 -15.28 2.24 -17.89
C GLN A 163 -16.27 2.54 -16.77
N THR A 164 -16.44 1.62 -15.82
CA THR A 164 -17.34 1.82 -14.67
C THR A 164 -16.88 2.98 -13.78
N LEU A 165 -15.56 3.18 -13.61
CA LEU A 165 -15.02 4.28 -12.82
C LEU A 165 -15.32 5.65 -13.45
N VAL A 166 -15.22 5.73 -14.79
CA VAL A 166 -15.53 6.94 -15.57
C VAL A 166 -17.03 7.21 -15.58
N GLU A 167 -17.86 6.19 -15.82
CA GLU A 167 -19.33 6.31 -15.81
C GLU A 167 -19.88 6.78 -14.46
N ARG A 168 -19.25 6.35 -13.36
CA ARG A 168 -19.60 6.78 -12.00
C ARG A 168 -19.05 8.16 -11.63
N GLY A 169 -18.28 8.81 -12.52
CA GLY A 169 -17.66 10.11 -12.27
C GLY A 169 -16.64 10.12 -11.14
N ILE A 170 -16.06 8.97 -10.79
CA ILE A 170 -15.04 8.87 -9.74
C ILE A 170 -13.72 9.47 -10.24
N VAL A 171 -13.43 9.27 -11.53
CA VAL A 171 -12.33 9.86 -12.29
C VAL A 171 -12.83 10.24 -13.68
N SER A 172 -12.14 11.18 -14.34
CA SER A 172 -12.47 11.74 -15.65
C SER A 172 -11.32 11.58 -16.64
#